data_AF-A0A517SKC7-F1
#
_entry.id   AF-A0A517SKC7-F1
#
_cell.length_a   1.000
_cell.length_b   1.000
_cell.length_c   1.000
_cell.angle_alpha   90.00
_cell.angle_beta   90.00
_cell.angle_gamma   90.00
#
_symmetry.space_group_name_H-M   'P 1'
#
loop_
_entity.id
_entity.type
_entity.pdbx_description
1 polymer ?
#
loop_
_entity_poly.entity_id
_entity_poly.type
_entity_poly.pdbx_seq_one_letter_code
_entity_poly.pdbx_strand_id
1 'polypeptide(L)'
;MAEAVLWGFVLRIVQSALQAAPFIFTGLCIAGILHRLMGRQYTRWLFGSNSFASLAQSWFLGMLLPGCSLGTIPIVRQLRVSAISVGTIFAFALSSPLFDPLSLLYGLTLSKPLTIVAFAFCSLIVVTLSGSIFDAMFPNTEVDTPEPPPSPFGIKRLLAVLVVMSREIVSVSGVYILIGLLGTGLLSLMLPAGSLQRTMAHDNPWSPLMMTGIAIPAYATPMMAMGQLGSMFQHGNSVGAAFILLVFGAGMNLGLLAWMTTNYGLKRAGVWVGIMLLVVVGLSYGIERPLYPKDIEPADHTHAFDTYCQPFHAGYRPSGGFAAEIWRRIRLETQLHEMVGAAMIGVLICLGLGLKRLDRRWRIEDWLNRPAPESARGAWDIVVPGPVLAGVGLLTIVAGSIVGCFAYYPPADETLDELNVAKTEALQGALSRNFSHALHWIPICQGWNRRLEVGTFLRKGQVSEYHRMKARIFRDRLEELDHIIENEDDSEVIRRQVAATSMAFGRLSRAFREE
;
A
#
# COMPACT_ATOMS: atom_id res chain seq x y z
N MET A 1 30.51 7.29 -5.39
CA MET A 1 29.78 6.18 -4.74
C MET A 1 28.93 6.68 -3.57
N ALA A 2 29.53 7.30 -2.54
CA ALA A 2 28.77 7.83 -1.38
C ALA A 2 27.63 8.81 -1.76
N GLU A 3 27.89 9.71 -2.71
CA GLU A 3 26.88 10.66 -3.18
C GLU A 3 25.67 9.97 -3.84
N ALA A 4 25.90 9.01 -4.74
CA ALA A 4 24.83 8.23 -5.38
C ALA A 4 24.00 7.47 -4.33
N VAL A 5 24.66 6.87 -3.33
CA VAL A 5 24.03 6.14 -2.22
C VAL A 5 23.13 7.06 -1.39
N LEU A 6 23.62 8.25 -1.02
CA LEU A 6 22.84 9.24 -0.28
C LEU A 6 21.62 9.73 -1.08
N TRP A 7 21.81 10.04 -2.35
CA TRP A 7 20.72 10.50 -3.21
C TRP A 7 19.70 9.39 -3.52
N GLY A 8 20.15 8.14 -3.62
CA GLY A 8 19.26 6.97 -3.73
C GLY A 8 18.38 6.80 -2.50
N PHE A 9 18.96 6.94 -1.30
CA PHE A 9 18.23 6.97 -0.04
C PHE A 9 17.13 8.06 -0.01
N VAL A 10 17.48 9.29 -0.42
CA VAL A 10 16.51 10.40 -0.49
C VAL A 10 15.40 10.08 -1.48
N LEU A 11 15.74 9.58 -2.68
CA LEU A 11 14.77 9.25 -3.72
C LEU A 11 13.75 8.21 -3.23
N ARG A 12 14.20 7.12 -2.59
CA ARG A 12 13.33 6.06 -2.10
C ARG A 12 12.39 6.52 -1.00
N ILE A 13 12.87 7.36 -0.09
CA ILE A 13 12.02 7.95 0.96
C ILE A 13 10.95 8.86 0.35
N VAL A 14 11.33 9.72 -0.60
CA VAL A 14 10.37 10.65 -1.22
C VAL A 14 9.34 9.91 -2.06
N GLN A 15 9.74 8.92 -2.86
CA GLN A 15 8.83 8.04 -3.60
C GLN A 15 7.84 7.34 -2.64
N SER A 16 8.36 6.72 -1.58
CA SER A 16 7.52 6.03 -0.60
C SER A 16 6.57 6.99 0.13
N ALA A 17 7.00 8.23 0.42
CA ALA A 17 6.17 9.23 1.06
C ALA A 17 5.03 9.72 0.17
N LEU A 18 5.32 9.95 -1.12
CA LEU A 18 4.31 10.36 -2.11
C LEU A 18 3.27 9.25 -2.32
N GLN A 19 3.73 8.01 -2.50
CA GLN A 19 2.87 6.84 -2.66
C GLN A 19 2.01 6.57 -1.42
N ALA A 20 2.56 6.80 -0.21
CA ALA A 20 1.84 6.62 1.05
C ALA A 20 0.85 7.75 1.36
N ALA A 21 1.05 8.96 0.82
CA ALA A 21 0.35 10.16 1.26
C ALA A 21 -1.19 10.07 1.20
N PRO A 22 -1.83 9.53 0.14
CA PRO A 22 -3.28 9.36 0.09
C PRO A 22 -3.81 8.44 1.19
N PHE A 23 -3.07 7.37 1.49
CA PHE A 23 -3.43 6.40 2.52
C PHE A 23 -3.20 6.95 3.93
N ILE A 24 -2.13 7.73 4.15
CA ILE A 24 -1.90 8.43 5.42
C ILE A 24 -3.02 9.43 5.67
N PHE A 25 -3.44 10.18 4.64
CA PHE A 25 -4.55 11.12 4.75
C PHE A 25 -5.85 10.41 5.13
N THR A 26 -6.19 9.33 4.43
CA THR A 26 -7.37 8.52 4.74
C THR A 26 -7.29 7.92 6.15
N GLY A 27 -6.12 7.46 6.58
CA GLY A 27 -5.88 6.98 7.94
C GLY A 27 -6.10 8.04 9.02
N LEU A 28 -5.69 9.29 8.76
CA LEU A 28 -5.98 10.42 9.65
C LEU A 28 -7.48 10.74 9.69
N CYS A 29 -8.18 10.68 8.55
CA CYS A 29 -9.64 10.83 8.49
C CYS A 29 -10.34 9.78 9.36
N ILE A 30 -9.98 8.50 9.20
CA ILE A 30 -10.53 7.40 10.01
C ILE A 30 -10.23 7.63 11.49
N ALA A 31 -8.98 7.91 11.86
CA ALA A 31 -8.60 8.18 13.25
C ALA A 31 -9.36 9.38 13.84
N GLY A 32 -9.54 10.46 13.08
CA GLY A 32 -10.31 11.64 13.50
C GLY A 32 -11.79 11.34 13.72
N ILE A 33 -12.41 10.54 12.83
CA ILE A 33 -13.79 10.06 12.97
C ILE A 33 -13.93 9.19 14.23
N LEU A 34 -13.02 8.23 14.43
CA LEU A 34 -13.03 7.35 15.60
C LEU A 34 -12.87 8.16 16.90
N HIS A 35 -11.97 9.14 16.92
CA HIS A 35 -11.69 9.96 18.10
C HIS A 35 -12.83 10.89 18.48
N ARG A 36 -13.46 11.59 17.51
CA ARG A 36 -14.43 12.66 17.82
C ARG A 36 -15.90 12.29 17.62
N LEU A 37 -16.20 11.32 16.76
CA LEU A 37 -17.58 10.99 16.39
C LEU A 37 -18.05 9.69 17.03
N MET A 38 -17.20 8.66 17.07
CA MET A 38 -17.59 7.34 17.57
C MET A 38 -17.47 7.23 19.09
N GLY A 39 -16.41 7.76 19.71
CA GLY A 39 -16.16 7.58 21.15
C GLY A 39 -15.75 6.14 21.49
N ARG A 40 -15.39 5.87 22.75
CA ARG A 40 -14.79 4.59 23.14
C ARG A 40 -15.77 3.43 23.06
N GLN A 41 -16.99 3.62 23.57
CA GLN A 41 -18.02 2.58 23.61
C GLN A 41 -18.33 2.03 22.22
N TYR A 42 -18.58 2.90 21.24
CA TYR A 42 -18.92 2.48 19.88
C TYR A 42 -17.70 1.98 19.11
N THR A 43 -16.50 2.48 19.41
CA THR A 43 -15.26 1.91 18.83
C THR A 43 -15.05 0.48 19.31
N ARG A 44 -15.26 0.20 20.60
CA ARG A 44 -15.20 -1.17 21.13
C ARG A 44 -16.31 -2.07 20.59
N TRP A 45 -17.49 -1.53 20.32
CA TRP A 45 -18.57 -2.27 19.66
C TRP A 45 -18.23 -2.62 18.21
N LEU A 46 -17.65 -1.67 17.46
CA LEU A 46 -17.33 -1.84 16.04
C LEU A 46 -16.14 -2.79 15.79
N PHE A 47 -15.09 -2.74 16.62
CA PHE A 47 -13.90 -3.58 16.43
C PHE A 47 -13.91 -4.85 17.31
N GLY A 48 -14.71 -4.84 18.38
CA GLY A 48 -14.62 -5.82 19.46
C GLY A 48 -13.38 -5.62 20.33
N SER A 49 -13.24 -6.46 21.36
CA SER A 49 -11.99 -6.56 22.13
C SER A 49 -11.86 -7.98 22.72
N ASN A 50 -10.64 -8.51 22.76
CA ASN A 50 -10.27 -9.70 23.52
C ASN A 50 -11.15 -10.95 23.28
N SER A 51 -11.52 -11.21 22.03
CA SER A 51 -12.26 -12.42 21.63
C SER A 51 -11.91 -12.87 20.22
N PHE A 52 -12.09 -14.16 19.92
CA PHE A 52 -11.90 -14.69 18.55
C PHE A 52 -12.79 -13.96 17.52
N ALA A 53 -14.03 -13.64 17.90
CA ALA A 53 -14.93 -12.86 17.07
C ALA A 53 -14.36 -11.46 16.77
N SER A 54 -13.75 -10.79 17.77
CA SER A 54 -13.14 -9.47 17.56
C SER A 54 -11.94 -9.49 16.62
N LEU A 55 -11.15 -10.57 16.60
CA LEU A 55 -10.04 -10.72 15.67
C LEU A 55 -10.54 -10.82 14.23
N ALA A 56 -11.56 -11.66 13.98
CA ALA A 56 -12.18 -11.80 12.67
C ALA A 56 -12.92 -10.50 12.24
N GLN A 57 -13.62 -9.85 13.16
CA GLN A 57 -14.30 -8.57 12.93
C GLN A 57 -13.31 -7.46 12.55
N SER A 58 -12.18 -7.36 13.27
CA SER A 58 -11.14 -6.38 12.98
C SER A 58 -10.37 -6.69 11.70
N TRP A 59 -10.17 -7.97 11.38
CA TRP A 59 -9.62 -8.38 10.08
C TRP A 59 -10.53 -7.96 8.92
N PHE A 60 -11.83 -8.21 9.03
CA PHE A 60 -12.80 -7.82 8.01
C PHE A 60 -12.89 -6.29 7.84
N LEU A 61 -12.90 -5.55 8.95
CA LEU A 61 -12.87 -4.08 8.91
C LEU A 61 -11.58 -3.55 8.29
N GLY A 62 -10.44 -4.21 8.53
CA GLY A 62 -9.19 -3.88 7.86
C GLY A 62 -9.34 -4.01 6.35
N MET A 63 -9.79 -5.17 5.86
CA MET A 63 -10.01 -5.39 4.42
C MET A 63 -10.96 -4.38 3.78
N LEU A 64 -11.96 -3.92 4.53
CA LEU A 64 -12.95 -2.97 4.01
C LEU A 64 -12.42 -1.53 3.99
N LEU A 65 -11.63 -1.14 4.97
CA LEU A 65 -11.14 0.24 5.11
C LEU A 65 -9.86 0.44 4.29
N PRO A 66 -9.86 1.39 3.34
CA PRO A 66 -8.66 1.70 2.56
C PRO A 66 -7.56 2.21 3.49
N GLY A 67 -6.45 1.49 3.52
CA GLY A 67 -5.32 1.83 4.36
C GLY A 67 -4.03 1.21 3.84
N CYS A 68 -2.92 1.77 4.30
CA CYS A 68 -1.60 1.17 4.16
C CYS A 68 -0.97 1.05 5.55
N SER A 69 0.11 0.29 5.72
CA SER A 69 0.73 0.13 7.04
C SER A 69 1.24 1.43 7.68
N LEU A 70 1.48 2.50 6.91
CA LEU A 70 1.76 3.84 7.45
C LEU A 70 0.48 4.61 7.82
N GLY A 71 -0.58 4.47 7.02
CA GLY A 71 -1.89 5.08 7.29
C GLY A 71 -2.63 4.43 8.45
N THR A 72 -2.32 3.17 8.80
CA THR A 72 -2.90 2.51 9.97
C THR A 72 -2.31 3.00 11.29
N ILE A 73 -1.12 3.62 11.30
CA ILE A 73 -0.46 4.16 12.53
C ILE A 73 -1.38 5.09 13.35
N PRO A 74 -1.98 6.15 12.79
CA PRO A 74 -2.91 6.99 13.56
C PRO A 74 -4.16 6.22 14.01
N ILE A 75 -4.63 5.25 13.22
CA ILE A 75 -5.80 4.44 13.56
C ILE A 75 -5.49 3.55 14.77
N VAL A 76 -4.39 2.79 14.77
CA VAL A 76 -4.03 1.88 15.87
C VAL A 76 -3.78 2.62 17.17
N ARG A 77 -3.24 3.84 17.11
CA ARG A 77 -3.12 4.71 18.28
C ARG A 77 -4.49 5.10 18.82
N GLN A 78 -5.43 5.40 17.95
CA GLN A 78 -6.80 5.69 18.36
C GLN A 78 -7.50 4.47 18.94
N LEU A 79 -7.32 3.28 18.36
CA LEU A 79 -7.88 2.02 18.88
C LEU A 79 -7.32 1.69 20.29
N ARG A 80 -6.03 1.99 20.54
CA ARG A 80 -5.43 1.84 21.87
C ARG A 80 -6.08 2.76 22.91
N VAL A 81 -6.33 4.03 22.56
CA VAL A 81 -7.04 4.98 23.43
C VAL A 81 -8.49 4.53 23.66
N SER A 82 -9.11 3.88 22.67
CA SER A 82 -10.42 3.24 22.81
C SER A 82 -10.39 1.93 23.60
N ALA A 83 -9.29 1.59 24.26
CA ALA A 83 -9.12 0.41 25.11
C ALA A 83 -9.42 -0.92 24.39
N ILE A 84 -8.97 -1.07 23.15
CA ILE A 84 -9.06 -2.34 22.41
C ILE A 84 -7.82 -3.19 22.72
N SER A 85 -7.98 -4.51 22.80
CA SER A 85 -6.85 -5.44 23.02
C SER A 85 -5.82 -5.37 21.88
N VAL A 86 -4.56 -5.61 22.23
CA VAL A 86 -3.44 -5.52 21.29
C VAL A 86 -3.58 -6.51 20.12
N GLY A 87 -4.02 -7.75 20.39
CA GLY A 87 -4.28 -8.72 19.33
C GLY A 87 -5.28 -8.19 18.29
N THR A 88 -6.38 -7.60 18.75
CA THR A 88 -7.41 -7.00 17.88
C THR A 88 -6.90 -5.76 17.13
N ILE A 89 -6.08 -4.92 17.76
CA ILE A 89 -5.45 -3.77 17.08
C ILE A 89 -4.56 -4.25 15.93
N PHE A 90 -3.73 -5.27 16.15
CA PHE A 90 -2.85 -5.80 15.10
C PHE A 90 -3.62 -6.57 14.04
N ALA A 91 -4.73 -7.22 14.41
CA ALA A 91 -5.62 -7.85 13.45
C ALA A 91 -6.09 -6.86 12.38
N PHE A 92 -6.52 -5.68 12.81
CA PHE A 92 -6.85 -4.58 11.90
C PHE A 92 -5.61 -4.04 11.17
N ALA A 93 -4.52 -3.77 11.89
CA ALA A 93 -3.34 -3.10 11.34
C ALA A 93 -2.69 -3.89 10.20
N LEU A 94 -2.65 -5.22 10.31
CA LEU A 94 -2.07 -6.11 9.30
C LEU A 94 -3.04 -6.34 8.15
N SER A 95 -4.33 -6.55 8.42
CA SER A 95 -5.33 -6.86 7.38
C SER A 95 -5.62 -5.69 6.44
N SER A 96 -5.59 -4.46 6.93
CA SER A 96 -5.90 -3.27 6.14
C SER A 96 -5.05 -3.10 4.86
N PRO A 97 -3.72 -3.16 4.92
CA PRO A 97 -2.87 -3.12 3.72
C PRO A 97 -2.83 -4.43 2.91
N LEU A 98 -3.26 -5.56 3.49
CA LEU A 98 -3.11 -6.88 2.88
C LEU A 98 -4.11 -7.11 1.73
N PHE A 99 -5.37 -6.73 1.93
CA PHE A 99 -6.46 -6.99 0.99
C PHE A 99 -7.44 -5.82 0.94
N ASP A 100 -6.92 -4.60 0.81
CA ASP A 100 -7.80 -3.48 0.47
C ASP A 100 -8.44 -3.72 -0.92
N PRO A 101 -9.60 -3.12 -1.21
CA PRO A 101 -10.34 -3.41 -2.43
C PRO A 101 -9.55 -3.20 -3.73
N LEU A 102 -8.67 -2.18 -3.79
CA LEU A 102 -7.87 -1.88 -4.98
C LEU A 102 -6.86 -2.98 -5.24
N SER A 103 -6.15 -3.38 -4.18
CA SER A 103 -5.12 -4.42 -4.22
C SER A 103 -5.70 -5.80 -4.48
N LEU A 104 -6.87 -6.11 -3.89
CA LEU A 104 -7.57 -7.37 -4.12
C LEU A 104 -7.97 -7.51 -5.60
N LEU A 105 -8.57 -6.46 -6.18
CA LEU A 105 -8.96 -6.45 -7.59
C LEU A 105 -7.76 -6.63 -8.52
N TYR A 106 -6.66 -5.94 -8.21
CA TYR A 106 -5.42 -6.10 -8.95
C TYR A 106 -4.88 -7.53 -8.85
N GLY A 107 -4.77 -8.06 -7.62
CA GLY A 107 -4.31 -9.42 -7.37
C GLY A 107 -5.13 -10.50 -8.10
N LEU A 108 -6.45 -10.33 -8.16
CA LEU A 108 -7.37 -11.25 -8.86
C LEU A 108 -7.13 -11.31 -10.38
N THR A 109 -6.58 -10.27 -10.98
CA THR A 109 -6.19 -10.29 -12.40
C THR A 109 -4.80 -10.86 -12.66
N LEU A 110 -3.91 -10.79 -11.66
CA LEU A 110 -2.55 -11.28 -11.77
C LEU A 110 -2.46 -12.80 -11.59
N SER A 111 -3.30 -13.34 -10.74
CA SER A 111 -3.18 -14.71 -10.23
C SER A 111 -4.44 -15.51 -10.46
N LYS A 112 -4.34 -16.85 -10.36
CA LYS A 112 -5.53 -17.70 -10.27
C LYS A 112 -6.34 -17.21 -9.06
N PRO A 113 -7.67 -16.96 -9.17
CA PRO A 113 -8.47 -16.44 -8.07
C PRO A 113 -8.34 -17.27 -6.77
N LEU A 114 -8.14 -18.59 -6.93
CA LEU A 114 -7.87 -19.51 -5.83
C LEU A 114 -6.65 -19.11 -4.98
N THR A 115 -5.57 -18.63 -5.60
CA THR A 115 -4.34 -18.21 -4.89
C THR A 115 -4.60 -16.97 -4.03
N ILE A 116 -5.34 -16.00 -4.55
CA ILE A 116 -5.67 -14.76 -3.80
C ILE A 116 -6.61 -15.06 -2.64
N VAL A 117 -7.62 -15.91 -2.86
CA VAL A 117 -8.53 -16.36 -1.79
C VAL A 117 -7.75 -17.15 -0.73
N ALA A 118 -6.82 -18.02 -1.14
CA ALA A 118 -5.96 -18.74 -0.21
C ALA A 118 -5.07 -17.79 0.59
N PHE A 119 -4.48 -16.76 -0.03
CA PHE A 119 -3.69 -15.75 0.68
C PHE A 119 -4.53 -14.95 1.68
N ALA A 120 -5.76 -14.58 1.31
CA ALA A 120 -6.70 -13.91 2.21
C ALA A 120 -7.04 -14.81 3.41
N PHE A 121 -7.34 -16.09 3.17
CA PHE A 121 -7.59 -17.06 4.23
C PHE A 121 -6.37 -17.29 5.13
N CYS A 122 -5.17 -17.44 4.55
CA CYS A 122 -3.93 -17.55 5.31
C CYS A 122 -3.68 -16.29 6.15
N SER A 123 -4.01 -15.09 5.66
CA SER A 123 -3.89 -13.87 6.47
C SER A 123 -4.84 -13.86 7.67
N LEU A 124 -6.06 -14.37 7.50
CA LEU A 124 -7.00 -14.53 8.61
C LEU A 124 -6.44 -15.49 9.65
N ILE A 125 -5.82 -16.60 9.22
CA ILE A 125 -5.12 -17.53 10.12
C ILE A 125 -3.97 -16.83 10.84
N VAL A 126 -3.11 -16.11 10.10
CA VAL A 126 -1.96 -15.37 10.67
C VAL A 126 -2.44 -14.43 11.78
N VAL A 127 -3.42 -13.59 11.47
CA VAL A 127 -3.97 -12.61 12.39
C VAL A 127 -4.66 -13.26 13.58
N THR A 128 -5.44 -14.32 13.34
CA THR A 128 -6.19 -14.99 14.41
C THR A 128 -5.25 -15.75 15.35
N LEU A 129 -4.30 -16.51 14.83
CA LEU A 129 -3.33 -17.24 15.64
C LEU A 129 -2.41 -16.28 16.39
N SER A 130 -1.80 -15.32 15.70
CA SER A 130 -0.88 -14.37 16.33
C SER A 130 -1.58 -13.50 17.38
N GLY A 131 -2.78 -13.01 17.09
CA GLY A 131 -3.59 -12.22 18.00
C GLY A 131 -4.04 -13.02 19.22
N SER A 132 -4.58 -14.24 19.03
CA SER A 132 -5.06 -15.07 20.14
C SER A 132 -3.92 -15.57 21.04
N ILE A 133 -2.79 -15.99 20.47
CA ILE A 133 -1.61 -16.40 21.25
C ILE A 133 -1.08 -15.21 22.04
N PHE A 134 -1.00 -14.02 21.42
CA PHE A 134 -0.52 -12.82 22.11
C PHE A 134 -1.45 -12.40 23.26
N ASP A 135 -2.75 -12.32 23.02
CA ASP A 135 -3.74 -11.94 24.04
C ASP A 135 -3.82 -12.99 25.17
N ALA A 136 -3.59 -14.28 24.86
CA ALA A 136 -3.48 -15.34 25.87
C ALA A 136 -2.22 -15.22 26.73
N MET A 137 -1.08 -14.84 26.14
CA MET A 137 0.18 -14.64 26.89
C MET A 137 0.19 -13.33 27.69
N PHE A 138 -0.50 -12.30 27.21
CA PHE A 138 -0.56 -10.98 27.82
C PHE A 138 -2.01 -10.50 27.95
N PRO A 139 -2.78 -11.04 28.91
CA PRO A 139 -4.14 -10.58 29.14
C PRO A 139 -4.17 -9.12 29.65
N ASN A 140 -5.30 -8.44 29.47
CA ASN A 140 -5.57 -7.08 29.97
C ASN A 140 -4.60 -6.00 29.44
N THR A 141 -4.33 -6.01 28.13
CA THR A 141 -3.54 -4.95 27.47
C THR A 141 -4.30 -3.63 27.21
N GLU A 142 -5.58 -3.59 27.58
CA GLU A 142 -6.46 -2.44 27.41
C GLU A 142 -6.05 -1.28 28.33
N VAL A 143 -5.99 -0.07 27.78
CA VAL A 143 -5.61 1.13 28.55
C VAL A 143 -6.87 1.92 28.89
N ASP A 144 -7.09 2.19 30.17
CA ASP A 144 -8.18 3.04 30.61
C ASP A 144 -7.78 4.52 30.49
N THR A 145 -8.14 5.15 29.37
CA THR A 145 -7.93 6.59 29.15
C THR A 145 -9.24 7.35 29.25
N PRO A 146 -9.26 8.55 29.87
CA PRO A 146 -10.46 9.37 29.96
C PRO A 146 -10.95 9.75 28.56
N GLU A 147 -12.25 9.57 28.31
CA GLU A 147 -12.84 10.00 27.04
C GLU A 147 -12.89 11.54 26.95
N PRO A 148 -12.50 12.12 25.80
CA PRO A 148 -12.66 13.55 25.59
C PRO A 148 -14.15 13.92 25.61
N PRO A 149 -14.51 15.12 26.08
CA PRO A 149 -15.90 15.55 26.12
C PRO A 149 -16.51 15.55 24.71
N PRO A 150 -17.81 15.23 24.58
CA PRO A 150 -18.47 15.18 23.29
C PRO A 150 -18.44 16.56 22.61
N SER A 151 -18.09 16.57 21.33
CA SER A 151 -18.05 17.82 20.56
C SER A 151 -19.49 18.34 20.29
N PRO A 152 -19.73 19.65 20.46
CA PRO A 152 -21.01 20.29 20.18
C PRO A 152 -21.40 20.13 18.73
N PHE A 153 -22.71 20.18 18.47
CA PHE A 153 -23.30 19.96 17.15
C PHE A 153 -22.93 21.07 16.15
N GLY A 154 -23.07 20.77 14.86
CA GLY A 154 -22.82 21.71 13.77
C GLY A 154 -21.36 21.76 13.30
N ILE A 155 -20.96 22.90 12.72
CA ILE A 155 -19.64 23.09 12.07
C ILE A 155 -18.47 22.87 13.05
N LYS A 156 -18.67 23.15 14.34
CA LYS A 156 -17.66 22.91 15.38
C LYS A 156 -17.22 21.44 15.45
N ARG A 157 -18.12 20.50 15.18
CA ARG A 157 -17.81 19.06 15.14
C ARG A 157 -16.85 18.72 13.99
N LEU A 158 -17.10 19.27 12.79
CA LEU A 158 -16.21 19.07 11.64
C LEU A 158 -14.83 19.70 11.87
N LEU A 159 -14.81 20.92 12.43
CA LEU A 159 -13.57 21.58 12.82
C LEU A 159 -12.81 20.80 13.88
N ALA A 160 -13.50 20.18 14.84
CA ALA A 160 -12.86 19.33 15.86
C ALA A 160 -12.20 18.09 15.23
N VAL A 161 -12.83 17.46 14.24
CA VAL A 161 -12.21 16.36 13.48
C VAL A 161 -10.96 16.88 12.75
N LEU A 162 -11.04 18.01 12.05
CA LEU A 162 -9.91 18.60 11.32
C LEU A 162 -8.74 18.97 12.24
N VAL A 163 -9.03 19.55 13.41
CA VAL A 163 -8.03 19.89 14.43
C VAL A 163 -7.34 18.62 14.94
N VAL A 164 -8.09 17.55 15.18
CA VAL A 164 -7.53 16.26 15.60
C VAL A 164 -6.63 15.68 14.51
N MET A 165 -7.07 15.64 13.25
CA MET A 165 -6.26 15.18 12.11
C MET A 165 -4.93 15.94 12.02
N SER A 166 -5.00 17.27 12.14
CA SER A 166 -3.83 18.16 12.02
C SER A 166 -2.88 18.06 13.20
N ARG A 167 -3.42 17.93 14.43
CA ARG A 167 -2.58 17.68 15.61
C ARG A 167 -1.95 16.30 15.55
N GLU A 168 -2.65 15.30 15.03
CA GLU A 168 -2.19 13.92 15.00
C GLU A 168 -1.04 13.69 14.02
N ILE A 169 -1.06 14.29 12.83
CA ILE A 169 0.07 14.17 11.88
C ILE A 169 1.37 14.81 12.40
N VAL A 170 1.26 15.84 13.25
CA VAL A 170 2.41 16.52 13.89
C VAL A 170 2.76 15.93 15.28
N SER A 171 1.99 14.92 15.72
CA SER A 171 2.21 14.23 17.00
C SER A 171 3.23 13.09 16.84
N VAL A 172 3.26 12.18 17.82
CA VAL A 172 4.10 10.99 17.80
C VAL A 172 3.79 10.08 16.58
N SER A 173 2.58 10.14 16.02
CA SER A 173 2.22 9.44 14.79
C SER A 173 3.12 9.84 13.62
N GLY A 174 3.37 11.13 13.43
CA GLY A 174 4.29 11.61 12.39
C GLY A 174 5.71 11.08 12.57
N VAL A 175 6.15 10.89 13.83
CA VAL A 175 7.46 10.29 14.13
C VAL A 175 7.49 8.81 13.75
N TYR A 176 6.46 8.03 14.07
CA TYR A 176 6.39 6.63 13.66
C TYR A 176 6.28 6.47 12.14
N ILE A 177 5.51 7.32 11.47
CA ILE A 177 5.44 7.34 10.00
C ILE A 177 6.83 7.62 9.41
N LEU A 178 7.56 8.60 9.95
CA LEU A 178 8.93 8.90 9.51
C LEU A 178 9.88 7.71 9.74
N ILE A 179 9.77 7.01 10.88
CA ILE A 179 10.56 5.80 11.15
C ILE A 179 10.25 4.69 10.12
N GLY A 180 8.97 4.51 9.76
CA GLY A 180 8.58 3.57 8.70
C GLY A 180 9.18 3.93 7.34
N LEU A 181 9.13 5.21 6.96
CA LEU A 181 9.74 5.72 5.72
C LEU A 181 11.27 5.53 5.72
N LEU A 182 11.93 5.82 6.84
CA LEU A 182 13.37 5.61 6.98
C LEU A 182 13.78 4.15 6.78
N GLY A 183 12.90 3.18 7.06
CA GLY A 183 13.14 1.77 6.79
C GLY A 183 13.39 1.46 5.31
N THR A 184 12.59 2.05 4.41
CA THR A 184 12.78 1.90 2.96
C THR A 184 14.07 2.53 2.46
N GLY A 185 14.41 3.71 2.98
CA GLY A 185 15.69 4.35 2.68
C GLY A 185 16.87 3.50 3.19
N LEU A 186 16.78 2.96 4.40
CA LEU A 186 17.85 2.13 4.98
C LEU A 186 18.11 0.90 4.12
N LEU A 187 17.07 0.26 3.59
CA LEU A 187 17.24 -0.85 2.64
C LEU A 187 18.01 -0.45 1.40
N SER A 188 17.75 0.73 0.82
CA SER A 188 18.48 1.19 -0.36
C SER A 188 19.95 1.49 -0.08
N LEU A 189 20.33 1.75 1.17
CA LEU A 189 21.73 1.87 1.58
C LEU A 189 22.41 0.51 1.70
N MET A 190 21.67 -0.53 2.11
CA MET A 190 22.18 -1.87 2.37
C MET A 190 22.21 -2.75 1.13
N LEU A 191 21.31 -2.52 0.17
CA LEU A 191 21.08 -3.37 -0.99
C LEU A 191 21.60 -2.71 -2.29
N PRO A 192 22.69 -3.22 -2.90
CA PRO A 192 23.18 -2.76 -4.18
C PRO A 192 22.15 -2.94 -5.31
N ALA A 193 22.27 -2.14 -6.37
CA ALA A 193 21.42 -2.25 -7.55
C ALA A 193 21.47 -3.68 -8.14
N GLY A 194 20.31 -4.27 -8.40
CA GLY A 194 20.18 -5.62 -8.99
C GLY A 194 20.50 -6.79 -8.04
N SER A 195 20.84 -6.55 -6.77
CA SER A 195 21.27 -7.64 -5.87
C SER A 195 20.17 -8.66 -5.55
N LEU A 196 18.91 -8.27 -5.71
CA LEU A 196 17.75 -9.11 -5.39
C LEU A 196 17.14 -9.83 -6.60
N GLN A 197 17.75 -9.70 -7.77
CA GLN A 197 17.12 -10.17 -9.01
C GLN A 197 16.99 -11.70 -9.09
N ARG A 198 17.91 -12.45 -8.48
CA ARG A 198 17.93 -13.94 -8.57
C ARG A 198 17.60 -14.65 -7.25
N THR A 199 17.31 -13.91 -6.18
CA THR A 199 17.28 -14.47 -4.82
C THR A 199 15.98 -15.18 -4.46
N MET A 200 14.87 -14.87 -5.14
CA MET A 200 13.53 -15.37 -4.81
C MET A 200 13.04 -16.51 -5.70
N ALA A 201 13.98 -17.27 -6.29
CA ALA A 201 13.67 -18.44 -7.09
C ALA A 201 12.85 -19.47 -6.28
N HIS A 202 11.91 -20.15 -6.94
CA HIS A 202 11.09 -21.19 -6.31
C HIS A 202 11.91 -22.36 -5.77
N ASP A 203 12.93 -22.79 -6.52
CA ASP A 203 13.76 -23.94 -6.15
C ASP A 203 14.64 -23.72 -4.93
N ASN A 204 14.79 -22.47 -4.48
CA ASN A 204 15.59 -22.13 -3.32
C ASN A 204 14.74 -22.21 -2.02
N PRO A 205 14.99 -23.18 -1.12
CA PRO A 205 14.24 -23.31 0.12
C PRO A 205 14.42 -22.11 1.07
N TRP A 206 15.45 -21.29 0.87
CA TRP A 206 15.72 -20.11 1.69
C TRP A 206 14.97 -18.86 1.22
N SER A 207 14.29 -18.89 0.06
CA SER A 207 13.58 -17.73 -0.48
C SER A 207 12.58 -17.10 0.51
N PRO A 208 11.70 -17.87 1.19
CA PRO A 208 10.81 -17.31 2.21
C PRO A 208 11.54 -16.63 3.38
N LEU A 209 12.62 -17.24 3.87
CA LEU A 209 13.40 -16.69 4.99
C LEU A 209 14.17 -15.42 4.60
N MET A 210 14.79 -15.39 3.41
CA MET A 210 15.44 -14.18 2.89
C MET A 210 14.44 -13.06 2.70
N MET A 211 13.26 -13.38 2.16
CA MET A 211 12.20 -12.40 1.96
C MET A 211 11.72 -11.81 3.28
N THR A 212 11.69 -12.60 4.36
CA THR A 212 11.33 -12.11 5.70
C THR A 212 12.30 -11.02 6.17
N GLY A 213 13.61 -11.23 5.99
CA GLY A 213 14.63 -10.25 6.39
C GLY A 213 14.54 -8.93 5.62
N ILE A 214 14.13 -8.98 4.35
CA ILE A 214 13.98 -7.80 3.49
C ILE A 214 12.63 -7.11 3.74
N ALA A 215 11.55 -7.87 3.87
CA ALA A 215 10.19 -7.36 3.93
C ALA A 215 9.85 -6.62 5.23
N ILE A 216 10.46 -6.98 6.37
CA ILE A 216 10.21 -6.32 7.67
C ILE A 216 10.65 -4.84 7.67
N PRO A 217 11.89 -4.49 7.26
CA PRO A 217 12.30 -3.10 7.15
C PRO A 217 11.75 -2.41 5.90
N ALA A 218 11.32 -3.18 4.89
CA ALA A 218 10.66 -2.64 3.72
C ALA A 218 9.29 -2.08 4.09
N TYR A 219 8.94 -0.98 3.43
CA TYR A 219 7.56 -0.56 3.29
C TYR A 219 7.20 -0.65 1.81
N ALA A 220 6.14 -1.38 1.53
CA ALA A 220 5.48 -1.40 0.24
C ALA A 220 4.06 -0.89 0.41
N THR A 221 3.62 0.00 -0.46
CA THR A 221 2.18 0.24 -0.56
C THR A 221 1.48 -1.04 -1.00
N PRO A 222 0.19 -1.22 -0.67
CA PRO A 222 -0.57 -2.39 -1.10
C PRO A 222 -0.49 -2.64 -2.61
N MET A 223 -0.58 -1.57 -3.41
CA MET A 223 -0.46 -1.63 -4.87
C MET A 223 0.93 -2.08 -5.34
N MET A 224 2.01 -1.59 -4.70
CA MET A 224 3.37 -2.05 -5.01
C MET A 224 3.55 -3.52 -4.67
N ALA A 225 3.11 -3.95 -3.49
CA ALA A 225 3.22 -5.33 -3.05
C ALA A 225 2.48 -6.29 -3.99
N MET A 226 1.27 -5.93 -4.43
CA MET A 226 0.53 -6.74 -5.41
C MET A 226 1.19 -6.71 -6.81
N GLY A 227 1.75 -5.57 -7.22
CA GLY A 227 2.59 -5.46 -8.43
C GLY A 227 3.76 -6.43 -8.44
N GLN A 228 4.47 -6.48 -7.33
CA GLN A 228 5.60 -7.39 -7.12
C GLN A 228 5.15 -8.84 -7.08
N LEU A 229 4.07 -9.15 -6.37
CA LEU A 229 3.47 -10.49 -6.34
C LEU A 229 3.11 -10.98 -7.75
N GLY A 230 2.52 -10.12 -8.59
CA GLY A 230 2.23 -10.43 -9.99
C GLY A 230 3.49 -10.76 -10.80
N SER A 231 4.54 -9.94 -10.64
CA SER A 231 5.84 -10.20 -11.26
C SER A 231 6.45 -11.51 -10.74
N MET A 232 6.36 -11.81 -9.45
CA MET A 232 6.88 -13.05 -8.88
C MET A 232 6.21 -14.28 -9.47
N PHE A 233 4.88 -14.27 -9.60
CA PHE A 233 4.18 -15.40 -10.22
C PHE A 233 4.50 -15.54 -11.70
N GLN A 234 4.71 -14.43 -12.42
CA GLN A 234 5.10 -14.45 -13.83
C GLN A 234 6.48 -15.07 -14.06
N HIS A 235 7.43 -14.80 -13.17
CA HIS A 235 8.81 -15.31 -13.27
C HIS A 235 8.98 -16.70 -12.62
N GLY A 236 7.90 -17.32 -12.12
CA GLY A 236 8.00 -18.62 -11.42
C GLY A 236 8.75 -18.53 -10.08
N ASN A 237 8.69 -17.39 -9.40
CA ASN A 237 9.32 -17.22 -8.08
C ASN A 237 8.52 -17.90 -6.96
N SER A 238 9.14 -18.02 -5.79
CA SER A 238 8.55 -18.67 -4.61
C SER A 238 7.22 -18.03 -4.18
N VAL A 239 6.18 -18.86 -4.05
CA VAL A 239 4.82 -18.42 -3.62
C VAL A 239 4.81 -18.06 -2.13
N GLY A 240 5.57 -18.79 -1.32
CA GLY A 240 5.77 -18.49 0.09
C GLY A 240 6.50 -17.16 0.31
N ALA A 241 7.51 -16.85 -0.52
CA ALA A 241 8.16 -15.54 -0.50
C ALA A 241 7.17 -14.42 -0.90
N ALA A 242 6.30 -14.67 -1.88
CA ALA A 242 5.27 -13.70 -2.27
C ALA A 242 4.26 -13.45 -1.13
N PHE A 243 3.87 -14.49 -0.39
CA PHE A 243 3.01 -14.35 0.78
C PHE A 243 3.70 -13.57 1.92
N ILE A 244 4.99 -13.82 2.16
CA ILE A 244 5.79 -13.08 3.13
C ILE A 244 5.92 -11.61 2.76
N LEU A 245 6.18 -11.32 1.47
CA LEU A 245 6.19 -9.96 0.97
C LEU A 245 4.86 -9.26 1.23
N LEU A 246 3.75 -9.95 0.99
CA LEU A 246 2.42 -9.41 1.22
C LEU A 246 2.21 -9.11 2.71
N VAL A 247 2.47 -10.07 3.60
CA VAL A 247 2.23 -9.92 5.05
C VAL A 247 3.19 -8.93 5.72
N PHE A 248 4.50 -9.02 5.45
CA PHE A 248 5.47 -8.16 6.12
C PHE A 248 5.76 -6.88 5.35
N GLY A 249 5.89 -6.94 4.02
CA GLY A 249 6.20 -5.76 3.21
C GLY A 249 5.02 -4.79 3.08
N ALA A 250 3.80 -5.29 2.90
CA ALA A 250 2.60 -4.44 2.91
C ALA A 250 2.04 -4.24 4.33
N GLY A 251 2.00 -5.31 5.13
CA GLY A 251 1.36 -5.34 6.45
C GLY A 251 2.15 -4.69 7.58
N MET A 252 3.48 -4.77 7.57
CA MET A 252 4.33 -4.23 8.63
C MET A 252 5.24 -3.11 8.11
N ASN A 253 5.83 -2.37 9.05
CA ASN A 253 6.94 -1.45 8.81
C ASN A 253 7.65 -1.14 10.14
N LEU A 254 8.82 -0.51 10.06
CA LEU A 254 9.59 -0.10 11.25
C LEU A 254 8.83 0.87 12.15
N GLY A 255 7.90 1.66 11.62
CA GLY A 255 7.06 2.59 12.38
C GLY A 255 6.08 1.88 13.31
N LEU A 256 5.39 0.86 12.83
CA LEU A 256 4.51 0.00 13.63
C LEU A 256 5.30 -0.77 14.70
N LEU A 257 6.50 -1.25 14.37
CA LEU A 257 7.40 -1.88 15.34
C LEU A 257 7.86 -0.89 16.42
N ALA A 258 8.23 0.33 16.03
CA ALA A 258 8.60 1.40 16.97
C ALA A 258 7.41 1.80 17.85
N TRP A 259 6.20 1.87 17.31
CA TRP A 259 4.99 2.11 18.08
C TRP A 259 4.74 1.00 19.10
N MET A 260 4.89 -0.27 18.71
CA MET A 260 4.69 -1.41 19.61
C MET A 260 5.72 -1.43 20.75
N THR A 261 7.00 -1.21 20.42
CA THR A 261 8.08 -1.24 21.42
C THR A 261 7.96 -0.10 22.43
N THR A 262 7.59 1.10 22.00
CA THR A 262 7.43 2.27 22.88
C THR A 262 6.20 2.19 23.77
N ASN A 263 5.09 1.59 23.30
CA ASN A 263 3.82 1.57 24.03
C ASN A 263 3.61 0.33 24.90
N TYR A 264 4.24 -0.80 24.56
CA TYR A 264 4.05 -2.09 25.25
C TYR A 264 5.37 -2.69 25.76
N GLY A 265 6.51 -2.08 25.46
CA GLY A 265 7.83 -2.51 25.88
C GLY A 265 8.46 -3.54 24.94
N LEU A 266 9.79 -3.58 24.96
CA LEU A 266 10.60 -4.40 24.06
C LEU A 266 10.30 -5.91 24.17
N LYS A 267 10.05 -6.40 25.40
CA LYS A 267 9.73 -7.82 25.64
C LYS A 267 8.46 -8.26 24.92
N ARG A 268 7.36 -7.50 25.09
CA ARG A 268 6.07 -7.82 24.46
C ARG A 268 6.15 -7.67 22.95
N ALA A 269 6.79 -6.61 22.47
CA ALA A 269 7.03 -6.42 21.05
C ALA A 269 7.81 -7.59 20.43
N GLY A 270 8.88 -8.04 21.08
CA GLY A 270 9.70 -9.16 20.63
C GLY A 270 8.91 -10.48 20.59
N VAL A 271 8.08 -10.76 21.59
CA VAL A 271 7.19 -11.94 21.58
C VAL A 271 6.18 -11.86 20.44
N TRP A 272 5.55 -10.71 20.22
CA TRP A 272 4.60 -10.52 19.11
C TRP A 272 5.26 -10.75 17.75
N VAL A 273 6.43 -10.12 17.50
CA VAL A 273 7.20 -10.33 16.27
C VAL A 273 7.59 -11.81 16.13
N GLY A 274 8.05 -12.46 17.19
CA GLY A 274 8.42 -13.88 17.17
C GLY A 274 7.26 -14.81 16.82
N ILE A 275 6.08 -14.59 17.40
CA ILE A 275 4.85 -15.34 17.06
C ILE A 275 4.49 -15.11 15.59
N MET A 276 4.49 -13.84 15.15
CA MET A 276 4.15 -13.50 13.78
C MET A 276 5.10 -14.17 12.78
N LEU A 277 6.41 -14.10 13.03
CA LEU A 277 7.43 -14.75 12.20
C LEU A 277 7.20 -16.25 12.13
N LEU A 278 6.97 -16.91 13.25
CA LEU A 278 6.75 -18.34 13.29
C LEU A 278 5.51 -18.76 12.49
N VAL A 279 4.39 -18.05 12.67
CA VAL A 279 3.13 -18.38 11.99
C VAL A 279 3.23 -18.07 10.49
N VAL A 280 3.75 -16.91 10.10
CA VAL A 280 3.86 -16.49 8.70
C VAL A 280 4.84 -17.38 7.93
N VAL A 281 6.02 -17.64 8.49
CA VAL A 281 7.02 -18.52 7.86
C VAL A 281 6.52 -19.97 7.82
N GLY A 282 5.87 -20.44 8.89
CA GLY A 282 5.27 -21.78 8.90
C GLY A 282 4.23 -21.95 7.79
N LEU A 283 3.33 -20.97 7.64
CA LEU A 283 2.34 -20.97 6.57
C LEU A 283 2.97 -20.79 5.18
N SER A 284 4.01 -19.95 5.03
CA SER A 284 4.66 -19.72 3.73
C SER A 284 5.25 -21.01 3.16
N TYR A 285 5.90 -21.84 3.99
CA TYR A 285 6.39 -23.15 3.57
C TYR A 285 5.26 -24.13 3.27
N GLY A 286 4.15 -24.04 4.01
CA GLY A 286 2.96 -24.87 3.80
C GLY A 286 2.26 -24.60 2.46
N ILE A 287 2.21 -23.33 2.03
CA ILE A 287 1.51 -22.93 0.80
C ILE A 287 2.38 -22.98 -0.46
N GLU A 288 3.70 -23.07 -0.32
CA GLU A 288 4.67 -23.06 -1.44
C GLU A 288 4.32 -24.10 -2.51
N ARG A 289 4.19 -25.38 -2.11
CA ARG A 289 3.89 -26.48 -3.04
C ARG A 289 2.45 -26.50 -3.61
N PRO A 290 1.39 -26.35 -2.80
CA PRO A 290 0.02 -26.47 -3.31
C PRO A 290 -0.40 -25.33 -4.23
N LEU A 291 0.19 -24.13 -4.09
CA LEU A 291 -0.19 -22.95 -4.87
C LEU A 291 0.78 -22.61 -6.00
N TYR A 292 1.88 -23.37 -6.16
CA TYR A 292 2.85 -23.10 -7.23
C TYR A 292 2.25 -23.33 -8.63
N PRO A 293 2.31 -22.34 -9.54
CA PRO A 293 1.82 -22.51 -10.89
C PRO A 293 2.74 -23.45 -11.69
N LYS A 294 2.17 -24.53 -12.23
CA LYS A 294 2.90 -25.52 -13.06
C LYS A 294 3.02 -25.13 -14.53
N ASP A 295 2.31 -24.07 -14.93
CA ASP A 295 2.12 -23.68 -16.33
C ASP A 295 3.12 -22.58 -16.77
N ILE A 296 4.16 -22.32 -15.97
CA ILE A 296 5.08 -21.18 -16.12
C ILE A 296 6.51 -21.70 -16.18
N GLU A 297 7.25 -21.31 -17.23
CA GLU A 297 8.69 -21.53 -17.30
C GLU A 297 9.39 -20.56 -16.33
N PRO A 298 10.18 -21.04 -15.37
CA PRO A 298 10.88 -20.18 -14.43
C PRO A 298 11.84 -19.27 -15.17
N ALA A 299 11.79 -17.97 -14.86
CA ALA A 299 12.76 -17.01 -15.38
C ALA A 299 13.97 -16.93 -14.46
N ASP A 300 15.16 -16.71 -15.05
CA ASP A 300 16.43 -16.70 -14.31
C ASP A 300 16.62 -15.47 -13.39
N HIS A 301 15.79 -14.44 -13.53
CA HIS A 301 15.87 -13.20 -12.74
C HIS A 301 14.53 -12.44 -12.73
N THR A 302 14.35 -11.52 -11.77
CA THR A 302 13.19 -10.64 -11.68
C THR A 302 13.57 -9.23 -11.24
N HIS A 303 12.93 -8.21 -11.80
CA HIS A 303 13.11 -6.80 -11.41
C HIS A 303 12.15 -6.35 -10.31
N ALA A 304 11.28 -7.24 -9.81
CA ALA A 304 10.27 -6.93 -8.81
C ALA A 304 10.86 -6.23 -7.57
N PHE A 305 12.07 -6.63 -7.16
CA PHE A 305 12.69 -6.19 -5.92
C PHE A 305 13.61 -4.98 -6.06
N ASP A 306 13.83 -4.48 -7.29
CA ASP A 306 14.73 -3.33 -7.53
C ASP A 306 14.28 -2.07 -6.77
N THR A 307 12.99 -2.00 -6.44
CA THR A 307 12.40 -0.93 -5.62
C THR A 307 13.00 -0.84 -4.21
N TYR A 308 13.47 -1.96 -3.64
CA TYR A 308 14.14 -1.98 -2.33
C TYR A 308 15.65 -1.71 -2.44
N CYS A 309 16.20 -1.86 -3.64
CA CYS A 309 17.61 -1.68 -3.92
C CYS A 309 17.94 -0.22 -4.24
N GLN A 310 19.24 0.06 -4.20
CA GLN A 310 19.81 1.31 -4.63
C GLN A 310 19.45 1.63 -6.10
N PRO A 311 18.79 2.77 -6.40
CA PRO A 311 18.31 3.09 -7.75
C PRO A 311 19.39 3.54 -8.73
N PHE A 312 20.61 3.79 -8.25
CA PHE A 312 21.73 4.25 -9.08
C PHE A 312 22.86 3.22 -9.06
N HIS A 313 23.26 2.74 -10.24
CA HIS A 313 24.39 1.81 -10.38
C HIS A 313 25.73 2.47 -10.02
N ALA A 314 26.72 1.62 -9.68
CA ALA A 314 28.06 2.08 -9.37
C ALA A 314 28.68 2.81 -10.58
N GLY A 315 29.03 4.08 -10.40
CA GLY A 315 29.63 4.91 -11.44
C GLY A 315 28.66 5.78 -12.24
N TYR A 316 27.35 5.63 -12.05
CA TYR A 316 26.35 6.51 -12.66
C TYR A 316 26.52 7.96 -12.18
N ARG A 317 26.70 8.89 -13.12
CA ARG A 317 26.79 10.33 -12.86
C ARG A 317 25.85 11.07 -13.82
N PRO A 318 24.69 11.54 -13.35
CA PRO A 318 23.76 12.29 -14.19
C PRO A 318 24.38 13.62 -14.61
N SER A 319 24.24 13.99 -15.88
CA SER A 319 24.81 15.22 -16.47
C SER A 319 24.30 16.51 -15.82
N GLY A 320 23.05 16.50 -15.33
CA GLY A 320 22.44 17.62 -14.58
C GLY A 320 22.59 17.54 -13.06
N GLY A 321 23.36 16.58 -12.55
CA GLY A 321 23.47 16.30 -11.11
C GLY A 321 22.32 15.46 -10.55
N PHE A 322 22.53 14.85 -9.39
CA PHE A 322 21.58 13.90 -8.79
C PHE A 322 20.27 14.57 -8.39
N ALA A 323 20.28 15.82 -7.93
CA ALA A 323 19.06 16.54 -7.55
C ALA A 323 18.12 16.75 -8.75
N ALA A 324 18.66 17.12 -9.92
CA ALA A 324 17.86 17.30 -11.13
C ALA A 324 17.29 15.96 -11.62
N GLU A 325 18.07 14.88 -11.54
CA GLU A 325 17.62 13.53 -11.90
C GLU A 325 16.53 13.01 -10.96
N ILE A 326 16.66 13.25 -9.65
CA ILE A 326 15.63 12.91 -8.67
C ILE A 326 14.34 13.68 -8.95
N TRP A 327 14.44 14.98 -9.19
CA TRP A 327 13.27 15.80 -9.51
C TRP A 327 12.60 15.34 -10.80
N ARG A 328 13.39 14.96 -11.81
CA ARG A 328 12.89 14.38 -13.06
C ARG A 328 12.12 13.08 -12.80
N ARG A 329 12.71 12.12 -12.06
CA ARG A 329 12.08 10.83 -11.75
C ARG A 329 10.80 11.01 -10.94
N ILE A 330 10.83 11.83 -9.88
CA ILE A 330 9.64 12.15 -9.09
C ILE A 330 8.54 12.69 -9.99
N ARG A 331 8.84 13.69 -10.83
CA ARG A 331 7.83 14.30 -11.71
C ARG A 331 7.23 13.31 -12.72
N LEU A 332 8.02 12.36 -13.21
CA LEU A 332 7.56 11.37 -14.19
C LEU A 332 6.76 10.24 -13.54
N GLU A 333 7.14 9.80 -12.33
CA GLU A 333 6.54 8.64 -11.68
C GLU A 333 5.36 9.00 -10.76
N THR A 334 5.27 10.25 -10.28
CA THR A 334 4.22 10.63 -9.33
C THR A 334 2.86 10.72 -10.01
N GLN A 335 1.88 10.01 -9.46
CA GLN A 335 0.51 10.02 -9.97
C GLN A 335 -0.31 11.18 -9.38
N LEU A 336 -1.38 11.60 -10.07
CA LEU A 336 -2.19 12.75 -9.65
C LEU A 336 -2.74 12.61 -8.22
N HIS A 337 -3.22 11.42 -7.85
CA HIS A 337 -3.76 11.18 -6.51
C HIS A 337 -2.67 11.21 -5.42
N GLU A 338 -1.45 10.79 -5.72
CA GLU A 338 -0.30 10.90 -4.82
C GLU A 338 0.05 12.37 -4.57
N MET A 339 0.04 13.20 -5.62
CA MET A 339 0.24 14.65 -5.51
C MET A 339 -0.84 15.31 -4.67
N VAL A 340 -2.11 15.01 -4.93
CA VAL A 340 -3.25 15.55 -4.17
C VAL A 340 -3.16 15.10 -2.70
N GLY A 341 -2.87 13.83 -2.44
CA GLY A 341 -2.66 13.29 -1.10
C GLY A 341 -1.52 14.01 -0.37
N ALA A 342 -0.38 14.21 -1.04
CA ALA A 342 0.77 14.92 -0.48
C ALA A 342 0.44 16.40 -0.18
N ALA A 343 -0.30 17.08 -1.06
CA ALA A 343 -0.76 18.45 -0.82
C ALA A 343 -1.69 18.54 0.39
N MET A 344 -2.65 17.62 0.52
CA MET A 344 -3.56 17.55 1.66
C MET A 344 -2.84 17.29 2.99
N ILE A 345 -1.87 16.35 3.00
CA ILE A 345 -1.00 16.13 4.15
C ILE A 345 -0.18 17.38 4.47
N GLY A 346 0.37 18.05 3.46
CA GLY A 346 1.10 19.31 3.63
C GLY A 346 0.26 20.39 4.32
N VAL A 347 -1.00 20.55 3.91
CA VAL A 347 -1.96 21.48 4.55
C VAL A 347 -2.19 21.10 6.01
N LEU A 348 -2.43 19.81 6.31
CA LEU A 348 -2.62 19.33 7.68
C LEU A 348 -1.38 19.52 8.56
N ILE A 349 -0.17 19.31 8.01
CA ILE A 349 1.09 19.55 8.73
C ILE A 349 1.25 21.05 9.03
N CYS A 350 1.02 21.92 8.05
CA CYS A 350 1.06 23.37 8.24
C CYS A 350 0.07 23.82 9.31
N LEU A 351 -1.18 23.33 9.25
CA LEU A 351 -2.21 23.65 10.22
C LEU A 351 -1.86 23.11 11.61
N GLY A 352 -1.35 21.87 11.70
CA GLY A 352 -0.92 21.24 12.94
C GLY A 352 0.27 21.94 13.60
N LEU A 353 1.28 22.35 12.83
CA LEU A 353 2.42 23.13 13.31
C LEU A 353 1.98 24.53 13.77
N GLY A 354 1.06 25.15 13.02
CA GLY A 354 0.42 26.41 13.40
C GLY A 354 -0.30 26.29 14.75
N LEU A 355 -1.15 25.28 14.91
CA LEU A 355 -1.85 24.98 16.17
C LEU A 355 -0.88 24.68 17.32
N LYS A 356 0.19 23.92 17.06
CA LYS A 356 1.21 23.59 18.08
C LYS A 356 1.96 24.84 18.56
N ARG A 357 2.20 25.80 17.67
CA ARG A 357 2.91 27.06 17.97
C ARG A 357 2.00 28.12 18.60
N LEU A 358 0.80 28.31 18.07
CA LEU A 358 -0.14 29.38 18.45
C LEU A 358 -1.10 28.96 19.56
N ASP A 359 -1.48 27.68 19.63
CA ASP A 359 -2.44 27.14 20.59
C ASP A 359 -1.82 26.06 21.49
N ARG A 360 -0.72 26.45 22.15
CA ARG A 360 0.01 25.60 23.12
C ARG A 360 -0.81 25.28 24.37
N ARG A 361 -1.85 26.07 24.68
CA ARG A 361 -2.73 25.92 25.84
C ARG A 361 -4.07 25.22 25.51
N TRP A 362 -4.23 24.64 24.32
CA TRP A 362 -5.43 23.90 23.90
C TRP A 362 -6.73 24.74 23.95
N ARG A 363 -6.63 26.07 23.84
CA ARG A 363 -7.76 27.01 23.91
C ARG A 363 -8.76 26.82 22.78
N ILE A 364 -8.28 26.44 21.59
CA ILE A 364 -9.16 26.18 20.44
C ILE A 364 -9.96 24.90 20.71
N GLU A 365 -9.33 23.90 21.30
CA GLU A 365 -9.99 22.64 21.66
C GLU A 365 -11.01 22.84 22.77
N ASP A 366 -10.67 23.63 23.79
CA ASP A 366 -11.60 24.04 24.84
C ASP A 366 -12.79 24.81 24.26
N TRP A 367 -12.56 25.75 23.34
CA TRP A 367 -13.63 26.49 22.66
C TRP A 367 -14.51 25.59 21.79
N LEU A 368 -13.89 24.65 21.08
CA LEU A 368 -14.60 23.65 20.27
C LEU A 368 -15.42 22.73 21.14
N ASN A 369 -14.98 22.39 22.36
CA ASN A 369 -15.70 21.51 23.28
C ASN A 369 -16.76 22.25 24.13
N ARG A 370 -16.84 23.59 24.08
CA ARG A 370 -17.87 24.34 24.83
C ARG A 370 -19.27 24.03 24.27
N PRO A 371 -20.23 23.64 25.11
CA PRO A 371 -21.60 23.41 24.67
C PRO A 371 -22.15 24.67 24.01
N ALA A 372 -22.80 24.50 22.86
CA ALA A 372 -23.50 25.61 22.22
C ALA A 372 -24.66 26.06 23.12
N PRO A 373 -24.93 27.38 23.24
CA PRO A 373 -26.12 27.86 23.94
C PRO A 373 -27.37 27.27 23.28
N GLU A 374 -28.39 26.92 24.06
CA GLU A 374 -29.68 26.42 23.56
C GLU A 374 -30.36 27.50 22.71
N SER A 375 -30.11 27.50 21.40
CA SER A 375 -30.88 28.30 20.45
C SER A 375 -32.19 27.59 20.11
N ALA A 376 -33.24 28.38 19.84
CA ALA A 376 -34.55 27.89 19.43
C ALA A 376 -34.41 26.93 18.24
N ARG A 377 -34.70 25.65 18.47
CA ARG A 377 -34.57 24.59 17.47
C ARG A 377 -35.68 24.74 16.45
N GLY A 378 -35.32 25.02 15.19
CA GLY A 378 -36.26 24.95 14.08
C GLY A 378 -36.75 23.51 13.87
N ALA A 379 -37.93 23.32 13.27
CA ALA A 379 -38.50 21.98 13.03
C ALA A 379 -37.61 21.03 12.20
N TRP A 380 -36.64 21.58 11.47
CA TRP A 380 -35.67 20.85 10.65
C TRP A 380 -34.28 20.71 11.31
N ASP A 381 -34.09 21.24 12.52
CA ASP A 381 -32.83 21.18 13.27
C ASP A 381 -32.73 19.88 14.08
N ILE A 382 -32.65 18.75 13.36
CA ILE A 382 -32.57 17.41 13.94
C ILE A 382 -31.13 17.11 14.35
N VAL A 383 -30.95 16.83 15.64
CA VAL A 383 -29.64 16.51 16.21
C VAL A 383 -29.24 15.08 15.87
N VAL A 384 -28.28 14.91 14.98
CA VAL A 384 -27.74 13.60 14.62
C VAL A 384 -26.67 13.14 15.64
N PRO A 385 -26.79 11.93 16.22
CA PRO A 385 -25.79 11.37 17.11
C PRO A 385 -24.43 11.22 16.42
N GLY A 386 -23.34 11.45 17.17
CA GLY A 386 -21.96 11.28 16.68
C GLY A 386 -21.69 9.92 16.01
N PRO A 387 -22.09 8.78 16.61
CA PRO A 387 -21.85 7.46 16.03
C PRO A 387 -22.54 7.23 14.69
N VAL A 388 -23.72 7.83 14.46
CA VAL A 388 -24.42 7.75 13.17
C VAL A 388 -23.63 8.50 12.10
N LEU A 389 -23.14 9.70 12.42
CA LEU A 389 -22.25 10.45 11.52
C LEU A 389 -20.92 9.73 11.29
N ALA A 390 -20.37 9.07 12.31
CA ALA A 390 -19.19 8.24 12.17
C ALA A 390 -19.42 7.09 11.19
N GLY A 391 -20.55 6.37 11.34
CA GLY A 391 -20.96 5.31 10.43
C GLY A 391 -21.12 5.80 8.99
N VAL A 392 -21.82 6.91 8.78
CA VAL A 392 -21.95 7.55 7.46
C VAL A 392 -20.58 7.97 6.92
N GLY A 393 -19.70 8.53 7.75
CA GLY A 393 -18.36 8.92 7.36
C GLY A 393 -17.49 7.74 6.93
N LEU A 394 -17.50 6.65 7.69
CA LEU A 394 -16.79 5.41 7.33
C LEU A 394 -17.37 4.79 6.06
N LEU A 395 -18.70 4.74 5.92
CA LEU A 395 -19.36 4.27 4.68
C LEU A 395 -19.01 5.16 3.49
N THR A 396 -18.87 6.47 3.68
CA THR A 396 -18.45 7.41 2.64
C THR A 396 -17.01 7.14 2.23
N ILE A 397 -16.11 6.83 3.16
CA ILE A 397 -14.72 6.43 2.85
C ILE A 397 -14.71 5.13 2.05
N VAL A 398 -15.52 4.14 2.43
CA VAL A 398 -15.63 2.87 1.70
C VAL A 398 -16.22 3.09 0.30
N ALA A 399 -17.31 3.84 0.18
CA ALA A 399 -17.90 4.20 -1.11
C ALA A 399 -16.93 4.99 -1.98
N GLY A 400 -16.18 5.93 -1.39
CA GLY A 400 -15.12 6.67 -2.05
C GLY A 400 -13.97 5.76 -2.52
N SER A 401 -13.61 4.74 -1.75
CA SER A 401 -12.66 3.70 -2.16
C SER A 401 -13.16 2.92 -3.38
N ILE A 402 -14.43 2.51 -3.38
CA ILE A 402 -15.06 1.81 -4.51
C ILE A 402 -15.06 2.70 -5.77
N VAL A 403 -15.47 3.97 -5.65
CA VAL A 403 -15.40 4.93 -6.76
C VAL A 403 -13.94 5.13 -7.21
N GLY A 404 -13.00 5.17 -6.27
CA GLY A 404 -11.56 5.19 -6.52
C GLY A 404 -11.10 4.00 -7.33
N CYS A 405 -11.63 2.79 -7.11
CA CYS A 405 -11.37 1.63 -7.95
C CYS A 405 -11.79 1.86 -9.41
N PHE A 406 -12.99 2.38 -9.64
CA PHE A 406 -13.47 2.67 -11.01
C PHE A 406 -12.68 3.78 -11.70
N ALA A 407 -12.18 4.76 -10.94
CA ALA A 407 -11.34 5.84 -11.45
C ALA A 407 -9.90 5.37 -11.73
N TYR A 408 -9.34 4.52 -10.87
CA TYR A 408 -7.99 3.97 -11.05
C TYR A 408 -7.93 2.93 -12.17
N TYR A 409 -9.00 2.17 -12.37
CA TYR A 409 -9.18 1.22 -13.46
C TYR A 409 -10.18 1.76 -14.48
N PRO A 410 -9.75 2.66 -15.40
CA PRO A 410 -10.62 3.28 -16.40
C PRO A 410 -11.27 2.24 -17.36
N PRO A 411 -12.27 2.65 -18.16
CA PRO A 411 -12.84 1.78 -19.19
C PRO A 411 -11.78 1.35 -20.22
N ALA A 412 -12.07 0.28 -20.95
CA ALA A 412 -11.10 -0.35 -21.85
C ALA A 412 -10.62 0.61 -22.94
N ASP A 413 -11.53 1.41 -23.48
CA ASP A 413 -11.34 2.43 -24.50
C ASP A 413 -10.33 3.50 -24.06
N GLU A 414 -10.57 4.17 -22.92
CA GLU A 414 -9.63 5.15 -22.32
C GLU A 414 -8.29 4.50 -21.97
N THR A 415 -8.32 3.28 -21.41
CA THR A 415 -7.10 2.54 -21.07
C THR A 415 -6.26 2.21 -22.30
N LEU A 416 -6.90 1.86 -23.42
CA LEU A 416 -6.21 1.55 -24.68
C LEU A 416 -5.59 2.80 -25.31
N ASP A 417 -6.21 3.97 -25.16
CA ASP A 417 -5.65 5.23 -25.64
C ASP A 417 -4.38 5.60 -24.85
N GLU A 418 -4.43 5.56 -23.52
CA GLU A 418 -3.26 5.76 -22.65
C GLU A 418 -2.17 4.71 -22.89
N LEU A 419 -2.57 3.44 -23.06
CA LEU A 419 -1.64 2.37 -23.37
C LEU A 419 -0.95 2.59 -24.74
N ASN A 420 -1.67 3.13 -25.73
CA ASN A 420 -1.09 3.44 -27.03
C ASN A 420 -0.04 4.55 -26.93
N VAL A 421 -0.28 5.57 -26.11
CA VAL A 421 0.68 6.65 -25.84
C VAL A 421 1.92 6.07 -25.18
N ALA A 422 1.76 5.36 -24.05
CA ALA A 422 2.87 4.75 -23.33
C ALA A 422 3.71 3.81 -24.22
N LYS A 423 3.03 2.94 -24.99
CA LYS A 423 3.68 2.04 -25.96
C LYS A 423 4.49 2.82 -26.97
N THR A 424 3.94 3.91 -27.51
CA THR A 424 4.64 4.71 -28.54
C THR A 424 5.93 5.29 -27.99
N GLU A 425 5.92 5.82 -26.76
CA GLU A 425 7.12 6.32 -26.08
C GLU A 425 8.16 5.22 -25.82
N ALA A 426 7.72 4.04 -25.37
CA ALA A 426 8.58 2.88 -25.15
C ALA A 426 9.27 2.42 -26.46
N LEU A 427 8.48 2.20 -27.51
CA LEU A 427 8.98 1.71 -28.79
C LEU A 427 9.86 2.75 -29.51
N GLN A 428 9.52 4.04 -29.45
CA GLN A 428 10.34 5.11 -30.01
C GLN A 428 11.66 5.26 -29.26
N GLY A 429 11.63 5.15 -27.92
CA GLY A 429 12.85 5.11 -27.10
C GLY A 429 13.79 3.98 -27.55
N ALA A 430 13.24 2.79 -27.78
CA ALA A 430 14.01 1.63 -28.25
C ALA A 430 14.62 1.86 -29.64
N LEU A 431 13.82 2.36 -30.60
CA LEU A 431 14.28 2.62 -31.97
C LEU A 431 15.33 3.73 -32.07
N SER A 432 15.22 4.76 -31.21
CA SER A 432 16.17 5.87 -31.16
C SER A 432 17.43 5.58 -30.34
N ARG A 433 17.56 4.34 -29.81
CA ARG A 433 18.62 3.93 -28.88
C ARG A 433 18.68 4.79 -27.60
N ASN A 434 17.59 5.45 -27.25
CA ASN A 434 17.45 6.06 -25.94
C ASN A 434 16.91 5.01 -24.96
N PHE A 435 17.76 4.03 -24.62
CA PHE A 435 17.40 2.88 -23.80
C PHE A 435 16.89 3.30 -22.43
N SER A 436 17.47 4.33 -21.81
CA SER A 436 16.99 4.87 -20.54
C SER A 436 15.53 5.35 -20.60
N HIS A 437 15.08 5.85 -21.75
CA HIS A 437 13.70 6.26 -21.97
C HIS A 437 12.80 5.06 -22.22
N ALA A 438 13.25 4.09 -23.00
CA ALA A 438 12.50 2.86 -23.26
C ALA A 438 12.26 2.07 -21.95
N LEU A 439 13.32 1.82 -21.18
CA LEU A 439 13.28 1.11 -19.89
C LEU A 439 12.39 1.84 -18.85
N HIS A 440 12.18 3.15 -19.00
CA HIS A 440 11.24 3.88 -18.16
C HIS A 440 9.77 3.62 -18.56
N TRP A 441 9.48 3.59 -19.86
CA TRP A 441 8.10 3.47 -20.38
C TRP A 441 7.60 2.03 -20.51
N ILE A 442 8.49 1.05 -20.68
CA ILE A 442 8.10 -0.37 -20.76
C ILE A 442 7.30 -0.82 -19.53
N PRO A 443 7.75 -0.57 -18.28
CA PRO A 443 6.96 -0.90 -17.08
C PRO A 443 5.62 -0.15 -17.01
N ILE A 444 5.56 1.10 -17.48
CA ILE A 444 4.33 1.90 -17.54
C ILE A 444 3.33 1.24 -18.51
N CYS A 445 3.79 0.77 -19.67
CA CYS A 445 2.96 0.03 -20.62
C CYS A 445 2.40 -1.25 -20.01
N GLN A 446 3.24 -2.03 -19.33
CA GLN A 446 2.81 -3.24 -18.64
C GLN A 446 1.76 -2.93 -17.56
N GLY A 447 1.92 -1.83 -16.82
CA GLY A 447 0.96 -1.34 -15.84
C GLY A 447 -0.41 -1.02 -16.45
N TRP A 448 -0.44 -0.27 -17.56
CA TRP A 448 -1.67 0.03 -18.29
C TRP A 448 -2.34 -1.22 -18.88
N ASN A 449 -1.57 -2.15 -19.43
CA ASN A 449 -2.10 -3.43 -19.92
C ASN A 449 -2.76 -4.25 -18.79
N ARG A 450 -2.20 -4.23 -17.57
CA ARG A 450 -2.82 -4.89 -16.41
C ARG A 450 -4.10 -4.15 -15.97
N ARG A 451 -4.09 -2.81 -15.96
CA ARG A 451 -5.29 -2.01 -15.65
C ARG A 451 -6.42 -2.26 -16.65
N LEU A 452 -6.11 -2.53 -17.92
CA LEU A 452 -7.09 -2.88 -18.94
C LEU A 452 -7.88 -4.14 -18.57
N GLU A 453 -7.18 -5.19 -18.10
CA GLU A 453 -7.81 -6.43 -17.65
C GLU A 453 -8.73 -6.16 -16.44
N VAL A 454 -8.25 -5.43 -15.42
CA VAL A 454 -9.03 -5.11 -14.21
C VAL A 454 -10.22 -4.21 -14.53
N GLY A 455 -10.02 -3.16 -15.31
CA GLY A 455 -11.06 -2.20 -15.69
C GLY A 455 -12.17 -2.84 -16.52
N THR A 456 -11.82 -3.83 -17.34
CA THR A 456 -12.79 -4.65 -18.09
C THR A 456 -13.56 -5.57 -17.15
N PHE A 457 -12.87 -6.27 -16.22
CA PHE A 457 -13.50 -7.12 -15.22
C PHE A 457 -14.52 -6.37 -14.36
N LEU A 458 -14.17 -5.16 -13.91
CA LEU A 458 -15.04 -4.34 -13.06
C LEU A 458 -16.35 -3.92 -13.73
N ARG A 459 -16.34 -3.73 -15.05
CA ARG A 459 -17.52 -3.26 -15.82
C ARG A 459 -18.32 -4.39 -16.44
N LYS A 460 -17.64 -5.43 -16.95
CA LYS A 460 -18.27 -6.57 -17.64
C LYS A 460 -18.45 -7.81 -16.74
N GLY A 461 -17.89 -7.82 -15.53
CA GLY A 461 -17.95 -8.94 -14.58
C GLY A 461 -17.06 -10.14 -14.92
N GLN A 462 -16.44 -10.16 -16.11
CA GLN A 462 -15.55 -11.22 -16.57
C GLN A 462 -14.58 -10.68 -17.62
N VAL A 463 -13.41 -11.33 -17.71
CA VAL A 463 -12.45 -11.17 -18.82
C VAL A 463 -12.31 -12.53 -19.48
N SER A 464 -12.70 -12.64 -20.75
CA SER A 464 -12.63 -13.91 -21.48
C SER A 464 -11.18 -14.38 -21.60
N GLU A 465 -10.99 -15.68 -21.71
CA GLU A 465 -9.64 -16.27 -21.86
C GLU A 465 -8.92 -15.72 -23.10
N TYR A 466 -9.67 -15.44 -24.17
CA TYR A 466 -9.16 -14.78 -25.36
C TYR A 466 -8.54 -13.41 -25.06
N HIS A 467 -9.25 -12.55 -24.32
CA HIS A 467 -8.75 -11.23 -23.91
C HIS A 467 -7.49 -11.34 -23.05
N ARG A 468 -7.48 -12.23 -22.04
CA ARG A 468 -6.30 -12.46 -21.18
C ARG A 468 -5.10 -12.96 -21.98
N MET A 469 -5.34 -13.82 -22.96
CA MET A 469 -4.28 -14.33 -23.84
C MET A 469 -3.68 -13.20 -24.69
N LYS A 470 -4.51 -12.30 -25.25
CA LYS A 470 -4.01 -11.14 -25.99
C LYS A 470 -3.21 -10.20 -25.10
N ALA A 471 -3.70 -9.93 -23.88
CA ALA A 471 -3.00 -9.09 -22.91
C ALA A 471 -1.66 -9.70 -22.50
N ARG A 472 -1.62 -11.02 -22.27
CA ARG A 472 -0.40 -11.78 -22.00
C ARG A 472 0.60 -11.67 -23.15
N ILE A 473 0.21 -12.02 -24.38
CA ILE A 473 1.11 -11.95 -25.54
C ILE A 473 1.73 -10.56 -25.71
N PHE A 474 0.94 -9.50 -25.52
CA PHE A 474 1.48 -8.13 -25.61
C PHE A 474 2.47 -7.82 -24.47
N ARG A 475 2.20 -8.28 -23.25
CA ARG A 475 3.11 -8.15 -22.11
C ARG A 475 4.42 -8.92 -22.32
N ASP A 476 4.34 -10.17 -22.74
CA ASP A 476 5.53 -11.01 -22.99
C ASP A 476 6.44 -10.36 -24.04
N ARG A 477 5.86 -9.70 -25.07
CA ARG A 477 6.64 -8.95 -26.07
C ARG A 477 7.29 -7.69 -25.54
N LEU A 478 6.66 -7.02 -24.57
CA LEU A 478 7.26 -5.89 -23.87
C LEU A 478 8.41 -6.34 -22.97
N GLU A 479 8.28 -7.47 -22.28
CA GLU A 479 9.34 -8.07 -21.44
C GLU A 479 10.54 -8.51 -22.28
N GLU A 480 10.30 -9.21 -23.39
CA GLU A 480 11.37 -9.59 -24.32
C GLU A 480 12.08 -8.35 -24.91
N LEU A 481 11.34 -7.25 -25.16
CA LEU A 481 11.95 -5.99 -25.57
C LEU A 481 12.81 -5.38 -24.46
N ASP A 482 12.37 -5.45 -23.21
CA ASP A 482 13.12 -5.00 -22.03
C ASP A 482 14.48 -5.69 -21.97
N HIS A 483 14.50 -7.03 -22.03
CA HIS A 483 15.72 -7.83 -22.00
C HIS A 483 16.67 -7.53 -23.16
N ILE A 484 16.15 -7.38 -24.38
CA ILE A 484 16.95 -7.04 -25.57
C ILE A 484 17.62 -5.67 -25.39
N ILE A 485 16.91 -4.72 -24.79
CA ILE A 485 17.42 -3.37 -24.54
C ILE A 485 18.49 -3.37 -23.44
N GLU A 486 18.25 -4.11 -22.35
CA GLU A 486 19.21 -4.21 -21.25
C GLU A 486 20.53 -4.86 -21.66
N ASN A 487 20.47 -5.86 -22.55
CA ASN A 487 21.65 -6.55 -23.07
C ASN A 487 22.38 -5.75 -24.17
N GLU A 488 21.86 -4.57 -24.56
CA GLU A 488 22.35 -3.75 -25.68
C GLU A 488 22.48 -4.55 -26.99
N ASP A 489 21.51 -5.43 -27.26
CA ASP A 489 21.50 -6.30 -28.43
C ASP A 489 21.46 -5.54 -29.77
N ASP A 490 21.74 -6.25 -30.87
CA ASP A 490 21.82 -5.69 -32.21
C ASP A 490 20.56 -4.91 -32.63
N SER A 491 20.76 -3.81 -33.36
CA SER A 491 19.66 -2.93 -33.78
C SER A 491 18.64 -3.57 -34.71
N GLU A 492 19.02 -4.63 -35.42
CA GLU A 492 18.08 -5.41 -36.22
C GLU A 492 17.12 -6.23 -35.33
N VAL A 493 17.64 -6.80 -34.25
CA VAL A 493 16.85 -7.54 -33.24
C VAL A 493 15.87 -6.59 -32.56
N ILE A 494 16.33 -5.42 -32.13
CA ILE A 494 15.47 -4.38 -31.54
C ILE A 494 14.35 -3.97 -32.50
N ARG A 495 14.66 -3.68 -33.78
CA ARG A 495 13.64 -3.30 -34.78
C ARG A 495 12.60 -4.40 -34.99
N ARG A 496 13.04 -5.66 -35.07
CA ARG A 496 12.15 -6.82 -35.24
C ARG A 496 11.24 -6.96 -34.04
N GLN A 497 11.77 -6.82 -32.82
CA GLN A 497 10.97 -6.91 -31.61
C GLN A 497 9.98 -5.75 -31.48
N VAL A 498 10.40 -4.52 -31.77
CA VAL A 498 9.51 -3.35 -31.80
C VAL A 498 8.32 -3.57 -32.75
N ALA A 499 8.56 -4.12 -33.94
CA ALA A 499 7.49 -4.45 -34.87
C ALA A 499 6.55 -5.54 -34.32
N ALA A 500 7.09 -6.59 -33.70
CA ALA A 500 6.31 -7.66 -33.07
C ALA A 500 5.42 -7.13 -31.94
N THR A 501 5.97 -6.28 -31.05
CA THR A 501 5.25 -5.63 -29.95
C THR A 501 4.13 -4.72 -30.47
N SER A 502 4.40 -3.93 -31.53
CA SER A 502 3.38 -3.08 -32.15
C SER A 502 2.23 -3.88 -32.76
N MET A 503 2.53 -5.02 -33.43
CA MET A 503 1.49 -5.90 -33.97
C MET A 503 0.67 -6.58 -32.86
N ALA A 504 1.31 -7.00 -31.76
CA ALA A 504 0.63 -7.56 -30.61
C ALA A 504 -0.35 -6.56 -29.99
N PHE A 505 0.05 -5.29 -29.84
CA PHE A 505 -0.84 -4.22 -29.39
C PHE A 505 -2.03 -4.03 -30.33
N GLY A 506 -1.82 -4.01 -31.65
CA GLY A 506 -2.93 -3.88 -32.61
C GLY A 506 -3.98 -4.98 -32.46
N ARG A 507 -3.54 -6.23 -32.23
CA ARG A 507 -4.44 -7.37 -31.96
C ARG A 507 -5.15 -7.25 -30.62
N LEU A 508 -4.45 -6.78 -29.58
CA LEU A 508 -5.01 -6.53 -28.26
C LEU A 508 -6.08 -5.44 -28.31
N SER A 509 -5.74 -4.27 -28.86
CA SER A 509 -6.64 -3.13 -28.97
C SER A 509 -7.89 -3.46 -29.78
N ARG A 510 -7.75 -4.25 -30.85
CA ARG A 510 -8.89 -4.70 -31.64
C ARG A 510 -9.82 -5.61 -30.83
N ALA A 511 -9.26 -6.58 -30.11
CA ALA A 511 -10.05 -7.50 -29.28
C ALA A 511 -10.89 -6.75 -28.22
N PHE A 512 -10.27 -5.81 -27.50
CA PHE A 512 -10.96 -5.07 -26.44
C PHE A 512 -11.90 -3.95 -26.92
N ARG A 513 -11.87 -3.56 -28.21
CA ARG A 513 -12.76 -2.53 -28.80
C ARG A 513 -13.94 -3.11 -29.56
N GLU A 514 -13.78 -4.29 -30.16
CA GLU A 514 -14.81 -4.91 -31.03
C GLU A 514 -15.84 -5.77 -30.25
N GLU A 515 -15.58 -6.09 -28.98
CA GLU A 515 -16.45 -6.84 -28.05
C GLU A 515 -16.68 -6.05 -26.74
#